data_AF-A0A0E2N5U5-F1
#
_entry.id   AF-A0A0E2N5U5-F1
#
_cell.length_a   1.000
_cell.length_b   1.000
_cell.length_c   1.000
_cell.angle_alpha   90.00
_cell.angle_beta   90.00
_cell.angle_gamma   90.00
#
_symmetry.space_group_name_H-M   'P 1'
#
loop_
_entity.id
_entity.type
_entity.pdbx_description
1 polymer ?
#
loop_
_entity_poly.entity_id
_entity_poly.type
_entity_poly.pdbx_seq_one_letter_code
_entity_poly.pdbx_strand_id
1 'polypeptide(L)' 'MNDPTKIVLRPATALDAATIAIVMRAALGSFSWMPVIHTPDEDLAFIREIVLSRQQVTVAEAGTALSASLP' A
#
# COMPACT_ATOMS: atom_id res chain seq x y z
N MET A 1 -9.28 6.61 -28.49
CA MET A 1 -8.07 5.94 -27.98
C MET A 1 -8.11 6.05 -26.47
N ASN A 2 -8.78 5.12 -25.80
CA ASN A 2 -8.83 5.06 -24.33
C ASN A 2 -7.57 4.33 -23.89
N ASP A 3 -6.65 5.03 -23.23
CA ASP A 3 -5.42 4.45 -22.72
C ASP A 3 -5.70 3.78 -21.36
N PRO A 4 -5.68 2.43 -21.26
CA PRO A 4 -6.05 1.70 -20.04
C PRO A 4 -4.97 1.78 -18.94
N THR A 5 -3.88 2.52 -19.14
CA THR A 5 -2.71 2.49 -18.26
C THR A 5 -2.28 3.88 -17.79
N LYS A 6 -3.23 4.80 -17.60
CA LYS A 6 -2.90 6.06 -16.95
C LYS A 6 -2.67 5.82 -15.45
N ILE A 7 -1.40 5.81 -15.05
CA ILE A 7 -1.00 5.81 -13.64
C ILE A 7 -1.05 7.25 -13.13
N VAL A 8 -1.82 7.50 -12.07
CA VAL A 8 -1.87 8.78 -11.38
C VAL A 8 -1.20 8.63 -10.03
N LEU A 9 -0.20 9.48 -9.74
CA LEU A 9 0.42 9.54 -8.43
C LEU A 9 -0.29 10.61 -7.60
N ARG A 10 -0.66 10.27 -6.36
CA ARG A 10 -1.22 11.22 -5.41
C ARG A 10 -0.78 10.92 -3.98
N PRO A 11 -0.82 11.92 -3.07
CA PRO A 11 -0.67 11.66 -1.65
C PRO A 11 -1.71 10.63 -1.16
N ALA A 12 -1.26 9.74 -0.29
CA ALA A 12 -2.12 8.80 0.41
C ALA A 12 -3.01 9.54 1.42
N THR A 13 -4.19 8.99 1.64
CA THR A 13 -5.15 9.42 2.65
C THR A 13 -5.39 8.27 3.63
N ALA A 14 -6.11 8.56 4.73
CA ALA A 14 -6.49 7.52 5.68
C ALA A 14 -7.34 6.39 5.06
N LEU A 15 -8.05 6.67 3.96
CA LEU A 15 -8.84 5.67 3.23
C LEU A 15 -7.97 4.64 2.50
N ASP A 16 -6.72 4.98 2.19
CA ASP A 16 -5.80 4.10 1.47
C ASP A 16 -5.15 3.05 2.39
N ALA A 17 -5.31 3.17 3.72
CA ALA A 17 -4.59 2.36 4.70
C ALA A 17 -4.75 0.85 4.48
N ALA A 18 -5.97 0.38 4.22
CA ALA A 18 -6.23 -1.04 3.98
C ALA A 18 -5.55 -1.54 2.70
N THR A 19 -5.60 -0.76 1.63
CA THR A 19 -4.97 -1.14 0.37
C THR A 19 -3.45 -1.15 0.47
N ILE A 20 -2.86 -0.16 1.15
CA ILE A 20 -1.42 -0.11 1.42
C ILE A 20 -0.99 -1.31 2.26
N ALA A 21 -1.76 -1.70 3.30
CA ALA A 21 -1.45 -2.87 4.12
C ALA A 21 -1.46 -4.18 3.31
N ILE A 22 -2.40 -4.33 2.38
CA ILE A 22 -2.46 -5.48 1.46
C ILE A 22 -1.22 -5.52 0.55
N VAL A 23 -0.86 -4.39 -0.07
CA VAL A 23 0.32 -4.29 -0.94
C VAL A 23 1.60 -4.58 -0.16
N MET A 24 1.73 -4.00 1.04
CA MET A 24 2.88 -4.25 1.93
C MET A 24 2.99 -5.72 2.28
N ARG A 25 1.91 -6.37 2.74
CA ARG A 25 1.94 -7.82 3.04
C ARG A 25 2.34 -8.63 1.80
N ALA A 26 1.77 -8.34 0.64
CA ALA A 26 2.08 -9.07 -0.59
C ALA A 26 3.56 -8.91 -0.98
N ALA A 27 4.11 -7.70 -0.85
CA ALA A 27 5.52 -7.43 -1.11
C ALA A 27 6.42 -8.20 -0.14
N LEU A 28 6.15 -8.14 1.17
CA LEU A 28 6.94 -8.88 2.17
C LEU A 28 6.81 -10.39 2.01
N GLY A 29 5.62 -10.90 1.70
CA GLY A 29 5.36 -12.31 1.45
C GLY A 29 5.97 -12.84 0.15
N SER A 30 6.45 -11.98 -0.74
CA SER A 30 7.16 -12.40 -1.97
C SER A 30 8.60 -12.88 -1.69
N PHE A 31 9.15 -12.54 -0.52
CA PHE A 31 10.46 -13.00 -0.11
C PHE A 31 10.34 -14.38 0.55
N SER A 32 10.88 -15.42 -0.12
CA SER A 32 10.82 -16.80 0.37
C SER A 32 11.50 -17.05 1.72
N TRP A 33 12.37 -16.14 2.15
CA TRP A 33 13.09 -16.20 3.42
C TRP A 33 12.41 -15.43 4.56
N MET A 34 11.45 -14.55 4.27
CA MET A 34 10.89 -13.64 5.25
C MET A 34 9.63 -14.24 5.90
N PRO A 35 9.60 -14.42 7.23
CA PRO A 35 8.43 -14.96 7.89
C PRO A 35 7.30 -13.91 7.97
N VAL A 36 6.08 -14.31 7.62
CA VAL A 36 4.87 -13.50 7.84
C VAL A 36 4.41 -13.72 9.28
N ILE A 37 4.85 -12.85 10.19
CA ILE A 37 4.56 -12.99 11.63
C ILE A 37 3.39 -12.12 12.10
N HIS A 38 3.06 -11.06 11.37
CA HIS A 38 1.95 -10.17 11.69
C HIS A 38 0.64 -10.70 11.12
N THR A 39 -0.45 -10.38 11.80
CA THR A 39 -1.83 -10.58 11.34
C THR A 39 -2.27 -9.44 10.41
N PRO A 40 -3.31 -9.63 9.59
CA PRO A 40 -3.85 -8.56 8.75
C PRO A 40 -4.28 -7.30 9.51
N ASP A 41 -4.85 -7.46 10.70
CA ASP A 41 -5.27 -6.34 11.53
C ASP A 41 -4.08 -5.57 12.09
N GLU A 42 -2.98 -6.26 12.45
CA GLU A 42 -1.74 -5.62 12.90
C GLU A 42 -1.06 -4.82 11.78
N ASP A 43 -1.03 -5.35 10.55
CA ASP A 43 -0.49 -4.60 9.40
C ASP A 43 -1.32 -3.34 9.10
N LEU A 44 -2.65 -3.46 9.18
CA LEU A 44 -3.55 -2.31 9.01
C LEU A 44 -3.31 -1.25 10.08
N ALA A 45 -3.24 -1.66 11.35
CA ALA A 45 -2.97 -0.76 12.47
C ALA A 45 -1.61 -0.07 12.29
N PHE A 46 -0.57 -0.81 11.89
CA PHE A 46 0.74 -0.24 11.60
C PHE A 46 0.70 0.83 10.51
N ILE A 47 0.06 0.53 9.37
CA ILE A 47 -0.06 1.50 8.27
C ILE A 47 -0.85 2.74 8.71
N ARG A 48 -2.01 2.55 9.33
CA ARG A 48 -2.91 3.65 9.69
C ARG A 48 -2.33 4.53 10.79
N GLU A 49 -1.81 3.91 11.85
CA GLU A 49 -1.48 4.60 13.10
C GLU A 49 -0.03 5.04 13.17
N ILE A 50 0.87 4.40 12.40
CA ILE A 50 2.31 4.71 12.43
C ILE A 50 2.76 5.31 11.10
N VAL A 51 2.51 4.64 9.98
CA VAL A 51 3.07 5.08 8.69
C VAL A 51 2.38 6.34 8.19
N LEU A 52 1.05 6.31 8.01
CA LEU A 52 0.30 7.46 7.50
C LEU A 52 0.25 8.64 8.47
N SER A 53 0.44 8.40 9.77
CA SER A 53 0.44 9.47 10.78
C SER A 53 1.79 10.19 10.89
N ARG A 54 2.89 9.56 10.45
CA ARG A 54 4.26 10.09 10.64
C ARG A 54 5.02 10.32 9.35
N GLN A 55 4.56 9.77 8.23
CA GLN A 55 5.28 9.80 6.96
C GLN A 55 4.39 10.31 5.82
N GLN A 56 5.03 10.92 4.82
CA GLN A 56 4.35 11.22 3.56
C GLN A 56 4.39 9.99 2.67
N VAL A 57 3.22 9.44 2.36
CA VAL A 57 3.08 8.27 1.47
C VAL A 57 2.44 8.73 0.16
N THR A 58 2.96 8.22 -0.96
CA THR A 58 2.39 8.41 -2.29
C THR A 58 1.79 7.10 -2.77
N VAL A 59 0.55 7.13 -3.27
CA VAL A 59 -0.10 5.98 -3.91
C VAL A 59 -0.13 6.19 -5.42
N ALA A 60 0.02 5.10 -6.16
CA ALA A 60 -0.16 5.07 -7.60
C ALA A 60 -1.52 4.45 -7.93
N GLU A 61 -2.40 5.19 -8.59
CA GLU A 61 -3.70 4.70 -9.02
C GLU A 61 -3.63 4.33 -10.49
N ALA A 62 -3.91 3.07 -10.82
CA ALA A 62 -3.96 2.54 -12.18
C ALA A 62 -5.41 2.24 -12.54
N GLY A 63 -6.17 3.22 -13.02
CA GLY A 63 -7.62 3.03 -13.18
C GLY A 63 -8.25 2.47 -11.90
N THR A 64 -9.21 1.54 -11.98
CA THR A 64 -9.87 0.94 -10.82
C THR A 64 -8.98 0.07 -9.90
N ALA A 65 -7.64 0.07 -10.05
CA ALA A 65 -6.73 -0.69 -9.19
C ALA A 65 -5.59 0.19 -8.62
N LEU A 66 -5.45 0.18 -7.30
CA LEU A 66 -4.41 0.89 -6.54
C LEU A 66 -3.11 0.05 -6.46
N SER A 67 -1.97 0.68 -6.74
CA SER A 67 -0.61 0.15 -6.55
C SER A 67 0.18 1.11 -5.65
N ALA A 68 0.81 0.62 -4.58
CA ALA A 68 1.62 1.46 -3.69
C ALA A 68 3.11 1.14 -3.87
N SER A 69 3.95 2.17 -3.95
CA SER A 69 5.41 2.07 -3.95
C SER A 69 5.93 2.71 -2.66
N LEU A 70 6.73 1.98 -1.88
CA LEU A 70 7.50 2.51 -0.75
C LEU A 70 8.97 2.64 -1.18
N PRO A 71 9.70 3.70 -0.76
CA PRO A 71 11.13 3.86 -1.05
C PRO A 71 11.99 2.83 -0.33
#